data_AF-A0A031J5M7-F1
#
_entry.id   AF-A0A031J5M7-F1
#
_cell.length_a   1.000
_cell.length_b   1.000
_cell.length_c   1.000
_cell.angle_alpha   90.00
_cell.angle_beta   90.00
_cell.angle_gamma   90.00
#
_symmetry.space_group_name_H-M   'P 1'
#
loop_
_entity.id
_entity.type
_entity.pdbx_description
1 polymer ?
#
loop_
_entity_poly.entity_id
_entity_poly.type
_entity_poly.pdbx_seq_one_letter_code
_entity_poly.pdbx_strand_id
1 'polypeptide(L)'
;MFITNALNPGEMLAELLKGGPRVSAAATAEFADLRHDRDLCPGFADLLKTMLGVYKAYGHEVHDIQSFRDDGVDVVMRYEDKDGRERVAGLQIKSEDEFRRWEKKEYSLINTLKGQQATAKSNVSVDEYYVILCVDATQHRTRIRTLCSELKNFRPCEIIEPEDVLNFFRTDGLALWARVTRILCSGDRILDRAETEVENLKPDVAFFLVTLVCEALDGKMQVDDQRLVELWSEWEEFAGDRAGPDDRLSHILWSLTNDAILSGGDSGFYTVSVGDLPKGLCALFFDLKVRSADLWFQPRDHIVSLLQLRDDLAEDEDDEDDDEEEEDEDEDDESGVDSVKTG
;
A
#
# COMPACT_ATOMS: atom_id res chain seq x y z
N MET A 1 17.64 9.80 1.42
CA MET A 1 17.04 9.03 2.51
C MET A 1 17.99 7.91 2.94
N PHE A 2 17.93 7.50 4.20
CA PHE A 2 18.64 6.36 4.77
C PHE A 2 17.66 5.48 5.53
N ILE A 3 18.01 4.20 5.67
CA ILE A 3 17.24 3.27 6.49
C ILE A 3 17.42 3.68 7.97
N THR A 4 16.30 4.02 8.60
CA THR A 4 16.23 4.40 10.02
C THR A 4 15.54 3.33 10.86
N ASN A 5 14.70 2.51 10.23
CA ASN A 5 14.11 1.33 10.81
C ASN A 5 14.83 0.10 10.27
N ALA A 6 15.70 -0.48 11.10
CA ALA A 6 16.42 -1.69 10.74
C ALA A 6 15.47 -2.89 10.83
N LEU A 7 14.51 -3.04 9.93
CA LEU A 7 13.84 -4.32 9.73
C LEU A 7 14.68 -5.15 8.76
N ASN A 8 14.85 -6.43 9.03
CA ASN A 8 15.41 -7.34 8.04
C ASN A 8 14.30 -7.76 7.03
N PRO A 9 14.66 -8.32 5.86
CA PRO A 9 13.67 -8.71 4.86
C PRO A 9 12.58 -9.68 5.34
N GLY A 10 12.89 -10.61 6.25
CA GLY A 10 11.88 -11.50 6.85
C GLY A 10 10.90 -10.76 7.77
N GLU A 11 11.40 -9.85 8.61
CA GLU A 11 10.55 -8.98 9.44
C GLU A 11 9.66 -8.08 8.57
N MET A 12 10.19 -7.52 7.49
CA MET A 12 9.41 -6.75 6.52
C MET A 12 8.36 -7.59 5.82
N LEU A 13 8.68 -8.83 5.40
CA LEU A 13 7.71 -9.72 4.80
C LEU A 13 6.55 -10.01 5.77
N ALA A 14 6.85 -10.29 7.04
CA ALA A 14 5.83 -10.50 8.06
C ALA A 14 4.94 -9.26 8.23
N GLU A 15 5.54 -8.07 8.24
CA GLU A 15 4.83 -6.78 8.32
C GLU A 15 3.93 -6.55 7.10
N LEU A 16 4.40 -6.83 5.89
CA LEU A 16 3.61 -6.64 4.67
C LEU A 16 2.44 -7.63 4.57
N LEU A 17 2.65 -8.87 5.01
CA LEU A 17 1.63 -9.92 5.00
C LEU A 17 0.53 -9.72 6.04
N LYS A 18 0.77 -8.95 7.11
CA LYS A 18 -0.17 -8.81 8.25
C LYS A 18 -0.53 -7.38 8.64
N GLY A 19 0.32 -6.42 8.35
CA GLY A 19 0.17 -5.02 8.73
C GLY A 19 -0.57 -4.18 7.70
N GLY A 20 -1.10 -4.79 6.63
CA GLY A 20 -1.95 -4.08 5.66
C GLY A 20 -3.42 -4.05 6.08
N PRO A 21 -4.24 -3.16 5.50
CA PRO A 21 -5.69 -3.22 5.68
C PRO A 21 -6.22 -4.58 5.20
N ARG A 22 -7.09 -5.19 6.01
CA ARG A 22 -7.78 -6.43 5.65
C ARG A 22 -8.85 -6.12 4.62
N VAL A 23 -8.90 -6.88 3.54
CA VAL A 23 -10.03 -6.81 2.62
C VAL A 23 -11.26 -7.49 3.23
N SER A 24 -12.45 -7.17 2.69
CA SER A 24 -13.65 -7.91 3.04
C SER A 24 -13.53 -9.39 2.62
N ALA A 25 -14.09 -10.30 3.41
CA ALA A 25 -14.09 -11.74 3.08
C ALA A 25 -14.75 -12.04 1.72
N ALA A 26 -15.71 -11.23 1.29
CA ALA A 26 -16.35 -11.38 -0.02
C ALA A 26 -15.39 -11.06 -1.18
N ALA A 27 -14.47 -10.10 -1.02
CA ALA A 27 -13.51 -9.74 -2.06
C ALA A 27 -12.54 -10.89 -2.39
N THR A 28 -12.31 -11.80 -1.44
CA THR A 28 -11.42 -12.96 -1.61
C THR A 28 -11.93 -14.00 -2.60
N ALA A 29 -13.19 -13.87 -3.08
CA ALA A 29 -13.71 -14.69 -4.19
C ALA A 29 -12.86 -14.58 -5.47
N GLU A 30 -12.11 -13.49 -5.66
CA GLU A 30 -11.16 -13.31 -6.78
C GLU A 30 -10.15 -14.44 -6.90
N PHE A 31 -9.73 -15.05 -5.77
CA PHE A 31 -8.78 -16.16 -5.81
C PHE A 31 -9.27 -17.37 -6.60
N ALA A 32 -10.59 -17.50 -6.84
CA ALA A 32 -11.15 -18.57 -7.65
C ALA A 32 -10.75 -18.51 -9.13
N ASP A 33 -10.36 -17.33 -9.63
CA ASP A 33 -9.97 -17.12 -11.02
C ASP A 33 -8.45 -17.26 -11.25
N LEU A 34 -7.68 -17.37 -10.17
CA LEU A 34 -6.22 -17.43 -10.18
C LEU A 34 -5.72 -18.88 -10.11
N ARG A 35 -4.75 -19.20 -10.96
CA ARG A 35 -4.07 -20.51 -10.99
C ARG A 35 -2.78 -20.45 -10.20
N HIS A 36 -2.51 -21.53 -9.48
CA HIS A 36 -1.34 -21.66 -8.61
C HIS A 36 -0.01 -21.36 -9.35
N ASP A 37 0.31 -22.12 -10.40
CA ASP A 37 1.60 -21.99 -11.10
C ASP A 37 1.69 -20.81 -12.07
N ARG A 38 0.55 -20.34 -12.58
CA ARG A 38 0.50 -19.30 -13.62
C ARG A 38 0.43 -17.90 -13.03
N ASP A 39 -0.33 -17.74 -11.95
CA ASP A 39 -0.71 -16.42 -11.43
C ASP A 39 -0.16 -16.22 -10.01
N LEU A 40 -0.44 -17.15 -9.09
CA LEU A 40 -0.10 -16.98 -7.68
C LEU A 40 1.42 -17.03 -7.43
N CYS A 41 2.09 -18.12 -7.79
CA CYS A 41 3.52 -18.28 -7.53
C CYS A 41 4.38 -17.19 -8.20
N PRO A 42 4.17 -16.85 -9.49
CA PRO A 42 4.87 -15.72 -10.11
C PRO A 42 4.54 -14.38 -9.44
N GLY A 43 3.27 -14.13 -9.11
CA GLY A 43 2.85 -12.88 -8.45
C GLY A 43 3.55 -12.66 -7.10
N PHE A 44 3.57 -13.67 -6.23
CA PHE A 44 4.31 -13.58 -4.96
C PHE A 44 5.81 -13.41 -5.17
N ALA A 45 6.41 -14.13 -6.14
CA ALA A 45 7.82 -13.98 -6.43
C ALA A 45 8.16 -12.54 -6.88
N ASP A 46 7.31 -11.90 -7.69
CA ASP A 46 7.52 -10.54 -8.15
C ASP A 46 7.30 -9.49 -7.06
N LEU A 47 6.34 -9.69 -6.15
CA LEU A 47 6.18 -8.86 -4.94
C LEU A 47 7.43 -8.94 -4.06
N LEU A 48 7.94 -10.15 -3.79
CA LEU A 48 9.16 -10.31 -3.00
C LEU A 48 10.38 -9.69 -3.68
N LYS A 49 10.52 -9.82 -5.01
CA LYS A 49 11.61 -9.15 -5.76
C LYS A 49 11.52 -7.65 -5.64
N THR A 50 10.32 -7.08 -5.71
CA THR A 50 10.07 -5.65 -5.55
C THR A 50 10.50 -5.19 -4.16
N MET A 51 10.04 -5.90 -3.12
CA MET A 51 10.44 -5.63 -1.73
C MET A 51 11.98 -5.67 -1.56
N LEU A 52 12.64 -6.73 -2.03
CA LEU A 52 14.11 -6.85 -1.96
C LEU A 52 14.83 -5.80 -2.81
N GLY A 53 14.22 -5.37 -3.92
CA GLY A 53 14.73 -4.28 -4.76
C GLY A 53 14.92 -2.99 -3.97
N VAL A 54 14.01 -2.69 -3.05
CA VAL A 54 14.14 -1.53 -2.15
C VAL A 54 15.40 -1.66 -1.30
N TYR A 55 15.57 -2.77 -0.57
CA TYR A 55 16.78 -3.02 0.23
C TYR A 55 18.07 -2.84 -0.58
N LYS A 56 18.11 -3.38 -1.80
CA LYS A 56 19.25 -3.23 -2.71
C LYS A 56 19.50 -1.76 -3.07
N ALA A 57 18.46 -0.98 -3.34
CA ALA A 57 18.57 0.46 -3.64
C ALA A 57 19.08 1.29 -2.44
N TYR A 58 18.95 0.75 -1.23
CA TYR A 58 19.53 1.32 0.00
C TYR A 58 20.84 0.65 0.43
N GLY A 59 21.44 -0.17 -0.43
CA GLY A 59 22.78 -0.72 -0.24
C GLY A 59 22.86 -1.96 0.65
N HIS A 60 21.73 -2.62 0.92
CA HIS A 60 21.72 -3.92 1.61
C HIS A 60 21.96 -5.06 0.62
N GLU A 61 22.79 -6.02 1.01
CA GLU A 61 22.94 -7.27 0.28
C GLU A 61 21.69 -8.13 0.51
N VAL A 62 20.98 -8.40 -0.58
CA VAL A 62 19.81 -9.28 -0.61
C VAL A 62 20.12 -10.44 -1.53
N HIS A 63 19.78 -11.64 -1.08
CA HIS A 63 20.08 -12.87 -1.81
C HIS A 63 18.86 -13.35 -2.61
N ASP A 64 19.13 -14.34 -3.45
CA ASP A 64 18.25 -14.84 -4.52
C ASP A 64 16.82 -15.21 -4.08
N ILE A 65 15.86 -15.00 -4.98
CA ILE A 65 14.50 -15.53 -4.89
C ILE A 65 14.40 -16.72 -5.83
N GLN A 66 14.14 -17.89 -5.26
CA GLN A 66 14.04 -19.13 -6.03
C GLN A 66 12.58 -19.55 -6.12
N SER A 67 12.05 -19.54 -7.35
CA SER A 67 10.72 -20.05 -7.65
C SER A 67 10.71 -21.57 -7.77
N PHE A 68 9.59 -22.18 -7.39
CA PHE A 68 9.18 -23.56 -7.63
C PHE A 68 10.27 -24.61 -7.36
N ARG A 69 10.34 -25.07 -6.10
CA ARG A 69 11.07 -26.28 -5.75
C ARG A 69 10.07 -27.32 -5.24
N ASP A 70 10.25 -28.57 -5.65
CA ASP A 70 9.51 -29.71 -5.09
C ASP A 70 9.93 -30.03 -3.63
N ASP A 71 10.62 -29.10 -2.96
CA ASP A 71 11.18 -29.22 -1.61
C ASP A 71 10.21 -28.70 -0.52
N GLY A 72 8.91 -28.66 -0.82
CA GLY A 72 7.87 -28.25 0.13
C GLY A 72 7.75 -26.74 0.34
N VAL A 73 8.21 -25.93 -0.62
CA VAL A 73 8.09 -24.47 -0.67
C VAL A 73 7.88 -24.02 -2.11
N ASP A 74 6.91 -23.14 -2.33
CA ASP A 74 6.61 -22.66 -3.68
C ASP A 74 7.49 -21.46 -4.04
N VAL A 75 7.79 -20.60 -3.06
CA VAL A 75 8.70 -19.46 -3.20
C VAL A 75 9.66 -19.43 -2.01
N VAL A 76 10.95 -19.26 -2.29
CA VAL A 76 12.01 -19.16 -1.28
C VAL A 76 12.68 -17.81 -1.37
N MET A 77 12.80 -17.14 -0.23
CA MET A 77 13.54 -15.89 -0.07
C MET A 77 14.74 -16.11 0.86
N ARG A 78 15.94 -15.81 0.38
CA ARG A 78 17.18 -15.84 1.17
C ARG A 78 17.62 -14.41 1.47
N TYR A 79 18.05 -14.16 2.68
CA TYR A 79 18.52 -12.83 3.11
C TYR A 79 19.51 -12.94 4.25
N GLU A 80 20.23 -11.86 4.53
CA GLU A 80 21.05 -11.75 5.74
C GLU A 80 20.28 -10.98 6.82
N ASP A 81 20.35 -11.48 8.06
CA ASP A 81 19.88 -10.72 9.21
C ASP A 81 20.90 -9.64 9.64
N LYS A 82 20.55 -8.91 10.70
CA LYS A 82 21.37 -7.81 11.25
C LYS A 82 22.74 -8.28 11.76
N ASP A 83 22.87 -9.56 12.09
CA ASP A 83 24.10 -10.19 12.56
C ASP A 83 24.93 -10.76 11.39
N GLY A 84 24.49 -10.57 10.14
CA GLY A 84 25.12 -11.10 8.93
C GLY A 84 24.92 -12.62 8.77
N ARG A 85 23.90 -13.19 9.41
CA ARG A 85 23.58 -14.62 9.26
C ARG A 85 22.63 -14.80 8.10
N GLU A 86 22.91 -15.78 7.24
CA GLU A 86 21.97 -16.20 6.21
C GLU A 86 20.70 -16.76 6.87
N ARG A 87 19.56 -16.28 6.40
CA ARG A 87 18.22 -16.66 6.83
C ARG A 87 17.40 -17.03 5.60
N VAL A 88 16.45 -17.94 5.79
CA VAL A 88 15.59 -18.42 4.72
C VAL A 88 14.12 -18.37 5.13
N ALA A 89 13.33 -17.59 4.39
CA ALA A 89 11.87 -17.59 4.49
C ALA A 89 11.28 -18.38 3.32
N GLY A 90 10.38 -19.32 3.62
CA GLY A 90 9.66 -20.12 2.64
C GLY A 90 8.17 -19.78 2.62
N LEU A 91 7.60 -19.58 1.44
CA LEU A 91 6.16 -19.44 1.23
C LEU A 91 5.64 -20.73 0.58
N GLN A 92 4.64 -21.33 1.22
CA GLN A 92 3.80 -22.37 0.64
C GLN A 92 2.42 -21.79 0.40
N ILE A 93 2.10 -21.56 -0.86
CA ILE A 93 0.84 -21.02 -1.35
C ILE A 93 -0.17 -22.17 -1.45
N LYS A 94 -1.42 -21.89 -1.09
CA LYS A 94 -2.55 -22.81 -1.25
C LYS A 94 -3.67 -22.16 -2.04
N SER A 95 -4.02 -22.79 -3.16
CA SER A 95 -5.00 -22.26 -4.11
C SER A 95 -6.41 -22.77 -3.84
N GLU A 96 -7.38 -22.09 -4.44
CA GLU A 96 -8.80 -22.48 -4.44
C GLU A 96 -9.01 -23.92 -4.93
N ASP A 97 -8.28 -24.34 -5.97
CA ASP A 97 -8.37 -25.69 -6.52
C ASP A 97 -7.91 -26.76 -5.51
N GLU A 98 -6.87 -26.50 -4.71
CA GLU A 98 -6.43 -27.41 -3.64
C GLU A 98 -7.51 -27.56 -2.56
N PHE A 99 -8.17 -26.46 -2.18
CA PHE A 99 -9.26 -26.47 -1.20
C PHE A 99 -10.49 -27.22 -1.71
N ARG A 100 -10.85 -27.06 -2.99
CA ARG A 100 -11.94 -27.81 -3.63
C ARG A 100 -11.65 -29.31 -3.67
N ARG A 101 -10.41 -29.71 -3.95
CA ARG A 101 -9.99 -31.14 -3.90
C ARG A 101 -10.00 -31.68 -2.48
N TRP A 102 -9.61 -30.87 -1.50
CA TRP A 102 -9.69 -31.23 -0.09
C TRP A 102 -11.15 -31.42 0.37
N GLU A 103 -12.06 -30.53 -0.05
CA GLU A 103 -13.50 -30.66 0.16
C GLU A 103 -14.06 -31.99 -0.36
N LYS A 104 -13.65 -32.37 -1.57
CA LYS A 104 -14.04 -33.65 -2.20
C LYS A 104 -13.33 -34.88 -1.60
N LYS A 105 -12.44 -34.68 -0.63
CA LYS A 105 -11.60 -35.73 0.00
C LYS A 105 -10.66 -36.43 -0.99
N GLU A 106 -10.36 -35.79 -2.12
CA GLU A 106 -9.39 -36.26 -3.12
C GLU A 106 -7.95 -35.95 -2.71
N TYR A 107 -7.79 -35.08 -1.71
CA TYR A 107 -6.52 -34.55 -1.24
C TYR A 107 -6.54 -34.32 0.26
N SER A 108 -5.46 -34.69 0.96
CA SER A 108 -5.34 -34.51 2.42
C SER A 108 -4.49 -33.28 2.73
N LEU A 109 -5.05 -32.09 2.58
CA LEU A 109 -4.31 -30.82 2.66
C LEU A 109 -3.48 -30.68 3.95
N ILE A 110 -4.05 -31.00 5.11
CA ILE A 110 -3.36 -30.90 6.41
C ILE A 110 -2.11 -31.81 6.46
N ASN A 111 -2.24 -33.06 6.01
CA ASN A 111 -1.12 -34.00 6.03
C ASN A 111 -0.06 -33.60 5.01
N THR A 112 -0.48 -33.12 3.83
CA THR A 112 0.44 -32.61 2.82
C THR A 112 1.22 -31.41 3.35
N LEU A 113 0.57 -30.42 3.98
CA LEU A 113 1.24 -29.26 4.55
C LEU A 113 2.24 -29.63 5.65
N LYS A 114 1.91 -30.59 6.52
CA LYS A 114 2.85 -31.11 7.53
C LYS A 114 4.08 -31.76 6.88
N GLY A 115 3.87 -32.51 5.79
CA GLY A 115 4.95 -33.11 5.01
C GLY A 115 5.81 -32.07 4.26
N GLN A 116 5.18 -31.08 3.64
CA GLN A 116 5.85 -29.98 2.95
C GLN A 116 6.70 -29.16 3.92
N GLN A 117 6.18 -28.79 5.10
CA GLN A 117 6.95 -28.10 6.12
C GLN A 117 8.16 -28.92 6.60
N ALA A 118 7.98 -30.23 6.83
CA ALA A 118 9.08 -31.10 7.23
C ALA A 118 10.18 -31.16 6.15
N THR A 119 9.78 -31.21 4.88
CA THR A 119 10.68 -31.22 3.72
C THR A 119 11.40 -29.87 3.57
N ALA A 120 10.68 -28.76 3.73
CA ALA A 120 11.26 -27.41 3.69
C ALA A 120 12.34 -27.23 4.75
N LYS A 121 12.11 -27.73 5.96
CA LYS A 121 13.11 -27.71 7.04
C LYS A 121 14.33 -28.58 6.74
N SER A 122 14.13 -29.78 6.19
CA SER A 122 15.25 -30.70 5.95
C SER A 122 16.08 -30.33 4.73
N ASN A 123 15.44 -29.86 3.67
CA ASN A 123 16.08 -29.66 2.36
C ASN A 123 16.51 -28.22 2.13
N VAL A 124 15.69 -27.26 2.56
CA VAL A 124 15.90 -25.82 2.32
C VAL A 124 16.40 -25.11 3.58
N SER A 125 16.24 -25.73 4.75
CA SER A 125 16.58 -25.15 6.06
C SER A 125 15.83 -23.83 6.32
N VAL A 126 14.53 -23.80 6.02
CA VAL A 126 13.68 -22.64 6.29
C VAL A 126 13.69 -22.28 7.78
N ASP A 127 14.01 -21.03 8.06
CA ASP A 127 13.91 -20.43 9.39
C ASP A 127 12.47 -19.97 9.67
N GLU A 128 11.82 -19.46 8.62
CA GLU A 128 10.46 -18.92 8.63
C GLU A 128 9.65 -19.60 7.54
N TYR A 129 8.45 -20.05 7.86
CA TYR A 129 7.59 -20.79 6.94
C TYR A 129 6.17 -20.23 6.98
N TYR A 130 5.74 -19.69 5.86
CA TYR A 130 4.43 -19.07 5.69
C TYR A 130 3.55 -19.96 4.83
N VAL A 131 2.33 -20.22 5.31
CA VAL A 131 1.27 -20.85 4.53
C VAL A 131 0.32 -19.75 4.08
N ILE A 132 0.36 -19.44 2.79
CA ILE A 132 -0.42 -18.35 2.19
C ILE A 132 -1.72 -18.93 1.65
N LEU A 133 -2.87 -18.49 2.19
CA LEU A 133 -4.18 -18.99 1.77
C LEU A 133 -4.77 -18.09 0.69
N CYS A 134 -4.73 -18.54 -0.55
CA CYS A 134 -5.32 -17.86 -1.71
C CYS A 134 -6.64 -18.55 -2.08
N VAL A 135 -7.68 -18.33 -1.26
CA VAL A 135 -8.99 -19.00 -1.37
C VAL A 135 -10.13 -18.06 -1.02
N ASP A 136 -11.35 -18.39 -1.44
CA ASP A 136 -12.54 -17.67 -0.99
C ASP A 136 -12.81 -17.93 0.51
N ALA A 137 -12.60 -16.91 1.33
CA ALA A 137 -12.78 -16.93 2.78
C ALA A 137 -14.24 -17.19 3.19
N THR A 138 -15.21 -16.74 2.38
CA THR A 138 -16.63 -16.94 2.62
C THR A 138 -17.02 -18.38 2.35
N GLN A 139 -16.57 -18.94 1.21
CA GLN A 139 -16.84 -20.32 0.83
C GLN A 139 -16.17 -21.33 1.76
N HIS A 140 -14.91 -21.07 2.16
CA HIS A 140 -14.07 -22.04 2.88
C HIS A 140 -13.86 -21.73 4.37
N ARG A 141 -14.65 -20.83 4.96
CA ARG A 141 -14.53 -20.37 6.36
C ARG A 141 -14.24 -21.49 7.37
N THR A 142 -15.03 -22.54 7.36
CA THR A 142 -14.88 -23.67 8.30
C THR A 142 -13.55 -24.40 8.11
N ARG A 143 -13.12 -24.58 6.85
CA ARG A 143 -11.88 -25.27 6.49
C ARG A 143 -10.64 -24.46 6.85
N ILE A 144 -10.67 -23.16 6.61
CA ILE A 144 -9.63 -22.22 7.05
C ILE A 144 -9.48 -22.33 8.57
N ARG A 145 -10.57 -22.25 9.34
CA ARG A 145 -10.54 -22.40 10.80
C ARG A 145 -9.98 -23.74 11.25
N THR A 146 -10.36 -24.84 10.60
CA THR A 146 -9.81 -26.17 10.89
C THR A 146 -8.31 -26.19 10.63
N LEU A 147 -7.86 -25.64 9.50
CA LEU A 147 -6.44 -25.60 9.13
C LEU A 147 -5.62 -24.79 10.15
N CYS A 148 -6.07 -23.60 10.52
CA CYS A 148 -5.45 -22.76 11.54
C CYS A 148 -5.35 -23.49 12.89
N SER A 149 -6.43 -24.17 13.32
CA SER A 149 -6.44 -24.92 14.58
C SER A 149 -5.48 -26.11 14.58
N GLU A 150 -5.36 -26.82 13.47
CA GLU A 150 -4.50 -27.99 13.32
C GLU A 150 -3.01 -27.64 13.24
N LEU A 151 -2.68 -26.48 12.64
CA LEU A 151 -1.31 -26.05 12.40
C LEU A 151 -0.78 -25.04 13.44
N LYS A 152 -1.60 -24.55 14.37
CA LYS A 152 -1.18 -23.57 15.40
C LYS A 152 0.08 -23.95 16.21
N ASN A 153 0.34 -25.24 16.38
CA ASN A 153 1.47 -25.76 17.16
C ASN A 153 2.67 -26.17 16.28
N PHE A 154 2.56 -26.07 14.95
CA PHE A 154 3.60 -26.53 14.02
C PHE A 154 4.66 -25.44 13.79
N ARG A 155 5.49 -25.10 14.79
CA ARG A 155 6.49 -24.04 14.63
C ARG A 155 7.74 -24.46 13.83
N PRO A 156 8.40 -23.54 13.09
CA PRO A 156 7.92 -22.22 12.70
C PRO A 156 6.97 -22.40 11.51
N CYS A 157 5.68 -22.14 11.70
CA CYS A 157 4.68 -22.11 10.63
C CYS A 157 3.70 -21.02 10.99
N GLU A 158 3.46 -20.15 10.04
CA GLU A 158 2.50 -19.07 10.17
C GLU A 158 1.51 -19.17 9.02
N ILE A 159 0.22 -19.13 9.34
CA ILE A 159 -0.83 -19.11 8.32
C ILE A 159 -1.24 -17.66 8.12
N ILE A 160 -1.25 -17.21 6.87
CA ILE A 160 -1.76 -15.90 6.48
C ILE A 160 -3.14 -16.12 5.85
N GLU A 161 -4.16 -15.48 6.42
CA GLU A 161 -5.55 -15.67 6.02
C GLU A 161 -5.85 -14.93 4.70
N PRO A 162 -6.84 -15.38 3.90
CA PRO A 162 -7.08 -14.80 2.58
C PRO A 162 -7.34 -13.30 2.57
N GLU A 163 -7.98 -12.78 3.62
CA GLU A 163 -8.26 -11.35 3.77
C GLU A 163 -7.00 -10.49 3.97
N ASP A 164 -5.98 -11.04 4.63
CA ASP A 164 -4.68 -10.37 4.78
C ASP A 164 -3.87 -10.51 3.47
N VAL A 165 -3.91 -11.70 2.86
CA VAL A 165 -3.16 -12.03 1.64
C VAL A 165 -3.59 -11.20 0.45
N LEU A 166 -4.90 -11.04 0.22
CA LEU A 166 -5.39 -10.43 -1.02
C LEU A 166 -4.94 -8.97 -1.16
N ASN A 167 -4.92 -8.21 -0.07
CA ASN A 167 -4.44 -6.84 -0.10
C ASN A 167 -2.97 -6.77 -0.56
N PHE A 168 -2.11 -7.60 0.06
CA PHE A 168 -0.71 -7.69 -0.33
C PHE A 168 -0.55 -8.16 -1.79
N PHE A 169 -1.34 -9.14 -2.22
CA PHE A 169 -1.28 -9.68 -3.58
C PHE A 169 -1.72 -8.67 -4.66
N ARG A 170 -2.68 -7.80 -4.34
CA ARG A 170 -3.16 -6.74 -5.25
C ARG A 170 -2.26 -5.50 -5.27
N THR A 171 -1.33 -5.38 -4.32
CA THR A 171 -0.45 -4.20 -4.24
C THR A 171 0.42 -4.14 -5.49
N ASP A 172 0.32 -3.06 -6.26
CA ASP A 172 1.17 -2.88 -7.43
C ASP A 172 2.63 -2.63 -7.01
N GLY A 173 3.56 -2.82 -7.95
CA GLY A 173 4.99 -2.75 -7.66
C GLY A 173 5.44 -1.38 -7.15
N LEU A 174 4.83 -0.28 -7.61
CA LEU A 174 5.17 1.07 -7.18
C LEU A 174 4.66 1.33 -5.76
N ALA A 175 3.40 1.00 -5.48
CA ALA A 175 2.82 1.10 -4.14
C ALA A 175 3.56 0.24 -3.12
N LEU A 176 3.96 -0.99 -3.50
CA LEU A 176 4.76 -1.84 -2.65
C LEU A 176 6.14 -1.22 -2.37
N TRP A 177 6.80 -0.69 -3.41
CA TRP A 177 8.10 -0.03 -3.26
C TRP A 177 8.02 1.16 -2.30
N ALA A 178 7.02 2.03 -2.49
CA ALA A 178 6.77 3.18 -1.63
C ALA A 178 6.50 2.74 -0.19
N ARG A 179 5.62 1.76 0.01
CA ARG A 179 5.28 1.24 1.34
C ARG A 179 6.51 0.68 2.08
N VAL A 180 7.31 -0.15 1.42
CA VAL A 180 8.56 -0.68 2.00
C VAL A 180 9.54 0.45 2.32
N THR A 181 9.68 1.42 1.42
CA THR A 181 10.56 2.58 1.61
C THR A 181 10.15 3.39 2.83
N ARG A 182 8.86 3.70 2.99
CA ARG A 182 8.33 4.39 4.17
C ARG A 182 8.61 3.65 5.47
N ILE A 183 8.35 2.34 5.49
CA ILE A 183 8.59 1.52 6.69
C ILE A 183 10.08 1.54 7.06
N LEU A 184 10.98 1.41 6.08
CA LEU A 184 12.43 1.41 6.30
C LEU A 184 12.98 2.80 6.66
N CYS A 185 12.42 3.86 6.08
CA CYS A 185 12.90 5.23 6.19
C CYS A 185 11.98 6.11 7.06
N SER A 186 11.18 5.51 7.95
CA SER A 186 10.14 6.20 8.74
C SER A 186 10.65 7.31 9.67
N GLY A 187 11.95 7.38 9.93
CA GLY A 187 12.60 8.44 10.71
C GLY A 187 13.59 9.26 9.88
N ASP A 188 13.57 9.12 8.54
CA ASP A 188 14.46 9.86 7.66
C ASP A 188 13.98 11.31 7.51
N ARG A 189 14.91 12.25 7.67
CA ARG A 189 14.61 13.69 7.64
C ARG A 189 14.17 14.21 6.27
N ILE A 190 14.53 13.55 5.17
CA ILE A 190 14.10 13.99 3.84
C ILE A 190 12.63 13.61 3.65
N LEU A 191 12.25 12.38 4.03
CA LEU A 191 10.87 11.92 3.96
C LEU A 191 9.97 12.73 4.90
N ASP A 192 10.34 12.83 6.18
CA ASP A 192 9.64 13.65 7.18
C ASP A 192 9.43 15.10 6.71
N ARG A 193 10.48 15.72 6.17
CA ARG A 193 10.38 17.09 5.66
C ARG A 193 9.46 17.19 4.43
N ALA A 194 9.48 16.21 3.54
CA ALA A 194 8.62 16.17 2.36
C ALA A 194 7.15 15.97 2.76
N GLU A 195 6.87 15.09 3.72
CA GLU A 195 5.53 14.87 4.29
C GLU A 195 4.99 16.16 4.93
N THR A 196 5.75 16.82 5.83
CA THR A 196 5.34 18.09 6.44
C THR A 196 5.05 19.20 5.41
N GLU A 197 5.74 19.19 4.28
CA GLU A 197 5.53 20.20 3.22
C GLU A 197 4.22 20.01 2.45
N VAL A 198 3.59 18.82 2.53
CA VAL A 198 2.30 18.53 1.87
C VAL A 198 1.15 18.28 2.86
N GLU A 199 1.44 17.98 4.13
CA GLU A 199 0.47 17.59 5.17
C GLU A 199 -0.71 18.58 5.34
N ASN A 200 -0.49 19.87 5.13
CA ASN A 200 -1.53 20.91 5.29
C ASN A 200 -2.11 21.40 3.96
N LEU A 201 -1.75 20.74 2.85
CA LEU A 201 -2.27 21.07 1.53
C LEU A 201 -3.45 20.16 1.20
N LYS A 202 -4.41 20.71 0.46
CA LYS A 202 -5.45 19.86 -0.13
C LYS A 202 -4.79 18.86 -1.11
N PRO A 203 -5.31 17.63 -1.24
CA PRO A 203 -4.70 16.58 -2.08
C PRO A 203 -4.44 17.02 -3.53
N ASP A 204 -5.34 17.81 -4.12
CA ASP A 204 -5.19 18.37 -5.47
C ASP A 204 -4.02 19.37 -5.56
N VAL A 205 -3.88 20.24 -4.58
CA VAL A 205 -2.76 21.20 -4.49
C VAL A 205 -1.43 20.45 -4.29
N ALA A 206 -1.41 19.45 -3.41
CA ALA A 206 -0.22 18.62 -3.18
C ALA A 206 0.21 17.85 -4.45
N PHE A 207 -0.75 17.27 -5.17
CA PHE A 207 -0.49 16.57 -6.44
C PHE A 207 0.12 17.48 -7.50
N PHE A 208 -0.46 18.67 -7.69
CA PHE A 208 0.07 19.68 -8.62
C PHE A 208 1.48 20.12 -8.19
N LEU A 209 1.68 20.41 -6.91
CA LEU A 209 2.97 20.82 -6.36
C LEU A 209 4.06 19.77 -6.63
N VAL A 210 3.80 18.50 -6.31
CA VAL A 210 4.72 17.39 -6.58
C VAL A 210 5.06 17.29 -8.07
N THR A 211 4.07 17.41 -8.93
CA THR A 211 4.27 17.32 -10.38
C THR A 211 5.12 18.46 -10.91
N LEU A 212 4.81 19.70 -10.51
CA LEU A 212 5.57 20.89 -10.90
C LEU A 212 7.01 20.86 -10.40
N VAL A 213 7.24 20.38 -9.16
CA VAL A 213 8.59 20.17 -8.63
C VAL A 213 9.37 19.20 -9.51
N CYS A 214 8.80 18.05 -9.85
CA CYS A 214 9.48 17.05 -10.68
C CYS A 214 9.79 17.59 -12.08
N GLU A 215 8.83 18.23 -12.73
CA GLU A 215 9.01 18.80 -14.08
C GLU A 215 10.05 19.91 -14.10
N ALA A 216 10.01 20.82 -13.12
CA ALA A 216 10.98 21.89 -12.99
C ALA A 216 12.40 21.35 -12.76
N LEU A 217 12.58 20.37 -11.87
CA LEU A 217 13.89 19.76 -11.61
C LEU A 217 14.42 18.92 -12.79
N ASP A 218 13.54 18.50 -13.71
CA ASP A 218 13.90 17.93 -15.01
C ASP A 218 14.11 18.98 -16.13
N GLY A 219 14.04 20.26 -15.80
CA GLY A 219 14.36 21.38 -16.69
C GLY A 219 13.16 22.02 -17.39
N LYS A 220 11.93 21.59 -17.10
CA LYS A 220 10.69 22.18 -17.63
C LYS A 220 10.19 23.26 -16.67
N MET A 221 10.72 24.47 -16.80
CA MET A 221 10.43 25.58 -15.89
C MET A 221 9.20 26.41 -16.28
N GLN A 222 8.60 26.14 -17.44
CA GLN A 222 7.45 26.88 -17.95
C GLN A 222 6.28 25.93 -18.15
N VAL A 223 5.10 26.38 -17.75
CA VAL A 223 3.84 25.64 -17.85
C VAL A 223 2.83 26.56 -18.54
N ASP A 224 2.27 26.10 -19.65
CA ASP A 224 1.23 26.81 -20.38
C ASP A 224 -0.18 26.31 -19.99
N ASP A 225 -1.20 27.05 -20.44
CA ASP A 225 -2.59 26.70 -20.14
C ASP A 225 -2.95 25.29 -20.62
N GLN A 226 -2.37 24.83 -21.74
CA GLN A 226 -2.61 23.47 -22.24
C GLN A 226 -2.06 22.43 -21.27
N ARG A 227 -0.83 22.59 -20.77
CA ARG A 227 -0.25 21.66 -19.80
C ARG A 227 -1.02 21.66 -18.49
N LEU A 228 -1.55 22.81 -18.05
CA LEU A 228 -2.41 22.88 -16.87
C LEU A 228 -3.70 22.08 -17.03
N VAL A 229 -4.33 22.14 -18.21
CA VAL A 229 -5.50 21.30 -18.53
C VAL A 229 -5.13 19.82 -18.54
N GLU A 230 -3.98 19.46 -19.11
CA GLU A 230 -3.49 18.07 -19.09
C GLU A 230 -3.23 17.60 -17.64
N LEU A 231 -2.62 18.42 -16.79
CA LEU A 231 -2.40 18.11 -15.37
C LEU A 231 -3.71 17.95 -14.61
N TRP A 232 -4.72 18.75 -14.95
CA TRP A 232 -6.05 18.59 -14.38
C TRP A 232 -6.68 17.25 -14.79
N SER A 233 -6.58 16.85 -16.05
CA SER A 233 -7.05 15.53 -16.48
C SER A 233 -6.27 14.37 -15.84
N GLU A 234 -4.96 14.53 -15.61
CA GLU A 234 -4.17 13.55 -14.86
C GLU A 234 -4.61 13.46 -13.39
N TRP A 235 -4.99 14.59 -12.78
CA TRP A 235 -5.58 14.62 -11.44
C TRP A 235 -6.94 13.93 -11.41
N GLU A 236 -7.82 14.19 -12.38
CA GLU A 236 -9.13 13.52 -12.51
C GLU A 236 -8.97 12.00 -12.64
N GLU A 237 -8.00 11.52 -13.42
CA GLU A 237 -7.69 10.10 -13.52
C GLU A 237 -7.14 9.54 -12.19
N PHE A 238 -6.30 10.31 -11.49
CA PHE A 238 -5.71 9.91 -10.23
C PHE A 238 -6.72 9.83 -9.08
N ALA A 239 -7.62 10.81 -8.97
CA ALA A 239 -8.62 10.95 -7.92
C ALA A 239 -9.93 10.21 -8.23
N GLY A 240 -10.20 9.89 -9.49
CA GLY A 240 -11.44 9.24 -9.92
C GLY A 240 -12.67 10.10 -9.60
N ASP A 241 -13.67 9.50 -8.96
CA ASP A 241 -14.92 10.19 -8.58
C ASP A 241 -14.71 11.30 -7.53
N ARG A 242 -13.50 11.42 -6.96
CA ARG A 242 -13.15 12.36 -5.88
C ARG A 242 -12.43 13.64 -6.35
N ALA A 243 -12.31 13.85 -7.66
CA ALA A 243 -11.54 14.96 -8.22
C ALA A 243 -12.07 16.36 -7.81
N GLY A 244 -13.33 16.45 -7.36
CA GLY A 244 -14.00 17.70 -7.03
C GLY A 244 -14.53 18.43 -8.29
N PRO A 245 -15.09 19.64 -8.13
CA PRO A 245 -15.68 20.38 -9.25
C PRO A 245 -14.63 20.98 -10.21
N ASP A 246 -15.03 21.18 -11.47
CA ASP A 246 -14.17 21.67 -12.57
C ASP A 246 -13.50 23.05 -12.31
N ASP A 247 -14.03 23.85 -11.38
CA ASP A 247 -13.49 25.18 -11.05
C ASP A 247 -12.30 25.14 -10.07
N ARG A 248 -11.97 23.97 -9.51
CA ARG A 248 -10.88 23.77 -8.55
C ARG A 248 -9.52 24.18 -9.12
N LEU A 249 -9.29 24.04 -10.42
CA LEU A 249 -8.02 24.43 -11.06
C LEU A 249 -7.64 25.89 -10.77
N SER A 250 -8.63 26.81 -10.77
CA SER A 250 -8.37 28.22 -10.48
C SER A 250 -7.89 28.44 -9.04
N HIS A 251 -8.43 27.66 -8.10
CA HIS A 251 -8.02 27.70 -6.68
C HIS A 251 -6.61 27.13 -6.48
N ILE A 252 -6.28 26.04 -7.17
CA ILE A 252 -4.93 25.45 -7.13
C ILE A 252 -3.90 26.46 -7.63
N LEU A 253 -4.16 27.07 -8.80
CA LEU A 253 -3.27 28.07 -9.38
C LEU A 253 -3.10 29.30 -8.47
N TRP A 254 -4.20 29.75 -7.85
CA TRP A 254 -4.14 30.84 -6.88
C TRP A 254 -3.27 30.48 -5.67
N SER A 255 -3.42 29.27 -5.11
CA SER A 255 -2.60 28.79 -3.99
C SER A 255 -1.11 28.76 -4.35
N LEU A 256 -0.76 28.13 -5.47
CA LEU A 256 0.63 28.00 -5.91
C LEU A 256 1.27 29.35 -6.29
N THR A 257 0.47 30.30 -6.76
CA THR A 257 0.95 31.67 -7.04
C THR A 257 1.15 32.45 -5.75
N ASN A 258 0.24 32.30 -4.77
CA ASN A 258 0.34 32.95 -3.46
C ASN A 258 1.58 32.47 -2.69
N ASP A 259 1.95 31.19 -2.85
CA ASP A 259 3.15 30.60 -2.26
C ASP A 259 4.43 30.87 -3.08
N ALA A 260 4.34 31.71 -4.12
CA ALA A 260 5.43 32.08 -5.03
C ALA A 260 6.06 30.92 -5.84
N ILE A 261 5.44 29.74 -5.82
CA ILE A 261 5.85 28.57 -6.62
C ILE A 261 5.67 28.86 -8.10
N LEU A 262 4.53 29.46 -8.47
CA LEU A 262 4.25 29.92 -9.81
C LEU A 262 4.33 31.45 -9.88
N SER A 263 4.88 31.95 -10.98
CA SER A 263 4.88 33.37 -11.32
C SER A 263 4.43 33.58 -12.76
N GLY A 264 3.71 34.67 -13.03
CA GLY A 264 3.12 34.93 -14.35
C GLY A 264 1.63 34.60 -14.42
N GLY A 265 1.11 34.38 -15.63
CA GLY A 265 -0.31 34.15 -15.91
C GLY A 265 -0.91 35.12 -16.95
N ASP A 266 -0.47 36.38 -16.99
CA ASP A 266 -1.04 37.40 -17.89
C ASP A 266 -0.74 37.16 -19.40
N SER A 267 0.18 36.25 -19.70
CA SER A 267 0.63 35.94 -21.07
C SER A 267 0.30 34.52 -21.53
N GLY A 268 -0.50 33.76 -20.77
CA GLY A 268 -0.84 32.35 -21.04
C GLY A 268 0.27 31.36 -20.67
N PHE A 269 1.26 31.81 -19.89
CA PHE A 269 2.35 30.99 -19.37
C PHE A 269 2.63 31.34 -17.91
N TYR A 270 2.95 30.31 -17.15
CA TYR A 270 3.46 30.35 -15.79
C TYR A 270 4.93 29.91 -15.78
N THR A 271 5.74 30.54 -14.94
CA THR A 271 7.13 30.14 -14.68
C THR A 271 7.24 29.61 -13.26
N VAL A 272 7.82 28.41 -13.13
CA VAL A 272 8.11 27.79 -11.84
C VAL A 272 9.35 28.41 -11.22
N SER A 273 9.20 28.96 -10.02
CA SER A 273 10.28 29.59 -9.27
C SER A 273 11.11 28.54 -8.53
N VAL A 274 12.15 28.01 -9.16
CA VAL A 274 13.01 26.94 -8.59
C VAL A 274 13.55 27.28 -7.19
N GLY A 275 13.84 28.56 -6.93
CA GLY A 275 14.36 29.02 -5.63
C GLY A 275 13.35 28.90 -4.49
N ASP A 276 12.06 28.85 -4.81
CA ASP A 276 10.94 28.85 -3.86
C ASP A 276 10.32 27.45 -3.72
N LEU A 277 10.81 26.46 -4.48
CA LEU A 277 10.30 25.08 -4.38
C LEU A 277 10.50 24.47 -2.98
N PRO A 278 9.58 23.60 -2.53
CA PRO A 278 9.69 22.91 -1.24
C PRO A 278 10.95 22.04 -1.19
N LYS A 279 11.75 22.23 -0.13
CA LYS A 279 13.11 21.67 -0.06
C LYS A 279 13.10 20.17 0.22
N GLY A 280 12.12 19.70 1.01
CA GLY A 280 11.88 18.29 1.25
C GLY A 280 11.56 17.57 -0.04
N LEU A 281 10.59 18.08 -0.81
CA LEU A 281 10.23 17.51 -2.12
C LEU A 281 11.41 17.52 -3.11
N CYS A 282 12.17 18.61 -3.17
CA CYS A 282 13.37 18.67 -4.02
C CYS A 282 14.42 17.62 -3.63
N ALA A 283 14.69 17.48 -2.33
CA ALA A 283 15.65 16.50 -1.83
C ALA A 283 15.17 15.06 -2.08
N LEU A 284 13.88 14.80 -1.91
CA LEU A 284 13.25 13.51 -2.18
C LEU A 284 13.37 13.14 -3.66
N PHE A 285 13.07 14.07 -4.57
CA PHE A 285 13.24 13.87 -6.01
C PHE A 285 14.66 13.43 -6.38
N PHE A 286 15.69 14.14 -5.90
CA PHE A 286 17.08 13.78 -6.23
C PHE A 286 17.51 12.46 -5.61
N ASP A 287 17.08 12.16 -4.38
CA ASP A 287 17.36 10.86 -3.76
C ASP A 287 16.76 9.71 -4.56
N LEU A 288 15.49 9.85 -4.98
CA LEU A 288 14.81 8.85 -5.80
C LEU A 288 15.42 8.72 -7.19
N LYS A 289 15.80 9.82 -7.83
CA LYS A 289 16.45 9.81 -9.16
C LYS A 289 17.78 9.05 -9.15
N VAL A 290 18.51 9.11 -8.03
CA VAL A 290 19.77 8.35 -7.86
C VAL A 290 19.48 6.86 -7.57
N ARG A 291 18.53 6.56 -6.67
CA ARG A 291 18.26 5.18 -6.21
C ARG A 291 17.43 4.36 -7.19
N SER A 292 16.61 5.02 -7.98
CA SER A 292 15.63 4.43 -8.89
C SER A 292 16.03 4.56 -10.35
N ALA A 293 17.29 4.90 -10.64
CA ALA A 293 17.76 5.17 -12.00
C ALA A 293 17.53 3.99 -12.97
N ASP A 294 17.56 2.76 -12.46
CA ASP A 294 17.34 1.53 -13.23
C ASP A 294 15.91 0.98 -13.11
N LEU A 295 15.02 1.70 -12.42
CA LEU A 295 13.63 1.28 -12.20
C LEU A 295 12.72 1.86 -13.28
N TRP A 296 11.61 1.17 -13.53
CA TRP A 296 10.70 1.49 -14.64
C TRP A 296 9.69 2.60 -14.32
N PHE A 297 9.63 3.07 -13.07
CA PHE A 297 8.69 4.09 -12.63
C PHE A 297 9.30 5.50 -12.65
N GLN A 298 8.46 6.50 -12.92
CA GLN A 298 8.87 7.90 -12.90
C GLN A 298 9.01 8.40 -11.46
N PRO A 299 9.99 9.28 -11.14
CA PRO A 299 10.15 9.85 -9.81
C PRO A 299 8.88 10.49 -9.25
N ARG A 300 8.09 11.16 -10.11
CA ARG A 300 6.81 11.77 -9.73
C ARG A 300 5.86 10.75 -9.10
N ASP A 301 5.57 9.66 -9.82
CA ASP A 301 4.60 8.66 -9.37
C ASP A 301 5.04 8.02 -8.06
N HIS A 302 6.35 7.83 -7.90
CA HIS A 302 6.92 7.31 -6.67
C HIS A 302 6.77 8.29 -5.51
N ILE A 303 7.01 9.60 -5.72
CA ILE A 303 6.78 10.61 -4.68
C ILE A 303 5.31 10.66 -4.28
N VAL A 304 4.39 10.66 -5.25
CA VAL A 304 2.94 10.64 -4.97
C VAL A 304 2.56 9.43 -4.12
N SER A 305 3.10 8.25 -4.45
CA SER A 305 2.85 7.03 -3.67
C SER A 305 3.52 7.06 -2.30
N LEU A 306 4.73 7.60 -2.18
CA LEU A 306 5.45 7.74 -0.91
C LEU A 306 4.75 8.71 0.05
N LEU A 307 4.17 9.79 -0.46
CA LEU A 307 3.46 10.78 0.34
C LEU A 307 2.01 10.38 0.63
N GLN A 308 1.55 9.20 0.17
CA GLN A 308 0.20 8.70 0.44
C GLN A 308 -0.94 9.62 0.00
N LEU A 309 -0.72 10.47 -1.01
CA LEU A 309 -1.75 11.43 -1.47
C LEU A 309 -3.08 10.77 -1.92
N ARG A 310 -3.06 9.47 -2.24
CA ARG A 310 -4.26 8.70 -2.56
C ARG A 310 -5.02 8.22 -1.31
N ASP A 311 -4.29 7.95 -0.23
CA ASP A 311 -4.89 7.54 1.04
C ASP A 311 -5.55 8.77 1.70
N ASP A 312 -4.92 9.95 1.62
CA ASP A 312 -5.49 11.22 2.11
C ASP A 312 -6.85 11.55 1.45
N LEU A 313 -7.01 11.21 0.16
CA LEU A 313 -8.28 11.35 -0.55
C LEU A 313 -9.41 10.46 0.01
N ALA A 314 -9.09 9.44 0.81
CA ALA A 314 -10.08 8.55 1.41
C ALA A 314 -10.55 9.00 2.79
N GLU A 315 -9.80 9.87 3.47
CA GLU A 315 -10.12 10.33 4.83
C GLU A 315 -11.08 11.52 4.83
N ASP A 316 -11.08 12.36 3.79
CA ASP A 316 -11.94 13.55 3.66
C ASP A 316 -13.46 13.24 3.59
N GLU A 317 -13.89 11.98 3.40
CA GLU A 317 -15.31 11.57 3.34
C GLU A 317 -15.92 11.31 4.74
N ASP A 318 -15.12 10.99 5.75
CA ASP A 318 -15.64 10.57 7.07
C ASP A 318 -15.99 11.76 7.99
N ASP A 319 -15.56 12.98 7.65
CA ASP A 319 -15.74 14.19 8.49
C ASP A 319 -16.98 15.03 8.13
N GLU A 320 -17.64 14.79 6.98
CA GLU A 320 -18.80 15.59 6.54
C GLU A 320 -20.18 15.04 6.98
N ASP A 321 -20.25 13.83 7.54
CA ASP A 321 -21.52 13.16 7.91
C ASP A 321 -21.97 13.39 9.38
N ASP A 322 -21.18 14.07 10.22
CA ASP A 322 -21.45 14.21 11.67
C ASP A 322 -22.15 15.53 12.09
N ASP A 323 -22.46 16.44 11.17
CA ASP A 323 -22.99 17.79 11.49
C ASP A 323 -24.51 18.00 11.24
N GLU A 324 -25.28 16.97 10.85
CA GLU A 324 -26.72 17.12 10.53
C GLU A 324 -27.71 16.38 11.49
N GLU A 325 -27.52 16.37 12.82
CA GLU A 325 -28.61 15.94 13.75
C GLU A 325 -28.67 16.70 15.09
N GLU A 326 -28.72 18.03 15.12
CA GLU A 326 -29.32 18.74 16.28
C GLU A 326 -29.98 20.05 15.84
N GLU A 327 -31.29 20.04 15.55
CA GLU A 327 -32.21 21.16 15.80
C GLU A 327 -33.65 20.73 15.44
N ASP A 328 -34.49 20.48 16.47
CA ASP A 328 -35.91 20.88 16.56
C ASP A 328 -36.67 20.04 17.62
N GLU A 329 -36.35 20.25 18.90
CA GLU A 329 -37.30 20.00 20.00
C GLU A 329 -37.55 21.32 20.74
N ASP A 330 -38.51 22.11 20.27
CA ASP A 330 -39.11 23.19 21.06
C ASP A 330 -40.64 23.01 21.13
N GLU A 331 -41.04 22.52 22.30
CA GLU A 331 -42.16 22.93 23.15
C GLU A 331 -43.40 23.58 22.51
N ASP A 332 -44.57 22.94 22.69
CA ASP A 332 -45.83 23.65 22.94
C ASP A 332 -46.60 22.95 24.07
N ASP A 333 -46.39 23.48 25.28
CA ASP A 333 -47.03 23.15 26.54
C ASP A 333 -48.17 24.18 26.78
N GLU A 334 -49.43 23.82 26.51
CA GLU A 334 -50.58 24.63 26.95
C GLU A 334 -51.65 23.79 27.70
N SER A 335 -51.53 23.86 29.02
CA SER A 335 -52.61 24.14 29.98
C SER A 335 -53.79 23.16 30.12
N GLY A 336 -53.83 22.48 31.27
CA GLY A 336 -54.98 21.69 31.69
C GLY A 336 -55.04 21.48 33.21
N VAL A 337 -55.03 22.56 33.99
CA VAL A 337 -55.33 22.51 35.43
C VAL A 337 -56.65 23.24 35.68
N ASP A 338 -57.71 22.51 36.03
CA ASP A 338 -58.29 22.63 37.38
C ASP A 338 -59.37 21.58 37.70
N SER A 339 -59.08 20.81 38.75
CA SER A 339 -59.91 20.57 39.94
C SER A 339 -61.43 20.37 39.80
N VAL A 340 -61.95 19.22 40.27
CA VAL A 340 -62.94 19.14 41.38
C VAL A 340 -62.97 17.71 41.96
N LYS A 341 -62.71 17.61 43.27
CA LYS A 341 -63.00 16.47 44.15
C LYS A 341 -64.50 16.42 44.48
N THR A 342 -65.07 15.22 44.67
CA THR A 342 -65.69 14.74 45.93
C THR A 342 -66.51 13.47 45.69
N GLY A 343 -66.42 12.50 46.60
CA GLY A 343 -67.47 11.49 46.84
C GLY A 343 -67.00 10.06 46.74
#